data_AF-A0ABD0RPD3-F1
#
_entry.id   AF-A0ABD0RPD3-F1
#
_cell.length_a   1.000
_cell.length_b   1.000
_cell.length_c   1.000
_cell.angle_alpha   90.00
_cell.angle_beta   90.00
_cell.angle_gamma   90.00
#
_symmetry.space_group_name_H-M   'P 1'
#
loop_
_entity.id
_entity.type
_entity.pdbx_description
1 polymer ?
#
loop_
_entity_poly.entity_id
_entity_poly.type
_entity_poly.pdbx_seq_one_letter_code
_entity_poly.pdbx_strand_id
1 'polypeptide(L)'
;MIDSGAAVNLIHKNIVEKYNIPIQPCTPPIKIKAINDALIGEGITHQTKTLTLTVGLLHQESITIYVVDSPKHEAVLGWLSVYDSDVSWYH
;
A
#
# COMPACT_ATOMS: atom_id res chain seq x y z
N MET A 1 0.50 9.38 -3.77
CA MET A 1 1.97 9.55 -3.86
C MET A 1 2.56 8.19 -4.22
N ILE A 2 3.49 8.13 -5.17
CA ILE A 2 4.27 6.91 -5.45
C ILE A 2 5.61 7.12 -4.74
N ASP A 3 5.92 6.29 -3.76
CA ASP A 3 7.12 6.41 -2.93
C ASP A 3 7.93 5.13 -3.06
N SER A 4 9.00 5.20 -3.85
CA SER A 4 9.86 4.06 -4.13
C SER A 4 10.56 3.48 -2.90
N GLY A 5 10.68 4.28 -1.83
CA GLY A 5 11.36 3.90 -0.60
C GLY A 5 10.42 3.43 0.51
N ALA A 6 9.09 3.44 0.31
CA ALA A 6 8.18 2.96 1.34
C ALA A 6 8.24 1.43 1.44
N ALA A 7 8.37 0.91 2.67
CA ALA A 7 8.48 -0.53 2.91
C ALA A 7 7.17 -1.29 2.64
N VAL A 8 6.04 -0.58 2.51
CA VAL A 8 4.69 -1.17 2.46
C VAL A 8 3.80 -0.35 1.53
N ASN A 9 2.94 -1.04 0.77
CA ASN A 9 1.89 -0.41 -0.03
C ASN A 9 0.66 -0.10 0.84
N LEU A 10 0.31 1.17 0.96
CA LEU A 10 -0.80 1.68 1.75
C LEU A 10 -1.83 2.42 0.87
N ILE A 11 -3.10 2.27 1.18
CA ILE A 11 -4.21 2.99 0.55
C ILE A 11 -5.14 3.55 1.62
N HIS A 12 -5.60 4.78 1.43
CA HIS A 12 -6.53 5.38 2.36
C HIS A 12 -7.92 4.75 2.21
N LYS A 13 -8.60 4.54 3.34
CA LYS A 13 -9.95 3.96 3.39
C LYS A 13 -10.96 4.66 2.47
N ASN A 14 -10.96 5.99 2.43
CA ASN A 14 -11.82 6.76 1.53
C ASN A 14 -11.69 6.36 0.04
N ILE A 15 -10.49 6.00 -0.42
CA ILE A 15 -10.29 5.55 -1.81
C ILE A 15 -10.90 4.17 -2.03
N VAL A 16 -10.71 3.26 -1.06
CA VAL A 16 -11.33 1.93 -1.07
C VAL A 16 -12.84 2.04 -1.18
N GLU A 17 -13.46 2.90 -0.36
CA GLU A 17 -14.90 3.14 -0.34
C GLU A 17 -15.37 3.79 -1.65
N LYS A 18 -14.68 4.84 -2.11
CA LYS A 18 -15.03 5.58 -3.34
C LYS A 18 -15.06 4.69 -4.57
N TYR A 19 -14.15 3.73 -4.68
CA TYR A 19 -14.03 2.84 -5.83
C TYR A 19 -14.59 1.43 -5.58
N ASN A 20 -15.24 1.18 -4.43
CA ASN A 20 -15.74 -0.14 -4.03
C ASN A 20 -14.70 -1.26 -4.16
N ILE A 21 -13.45 -0.97 -3.76
CA ILE A 21 -12.35 -1.93 -3.87
C ILE A 21 -12.61 -3.09 -2.89
N PRO A 22 -12.60 -4.35 -3.34
CA PRO A 22 -12.79 -5.49 -2.45
C PRO A 22 -11.67 -5.60 -1.42
N ILE A 23 -12.03 -5.70 -0.14
CA ILE A 23 -11.10 -5.87 0.98
C ILE A 23 -11.31 -7.17 1.75
N GLN A 24 -10.31 -7.56 2.52
CA GLN A 24 -10.31 -8.70 3.44
C GLN A 24 -9.57 -8.34 4.74
N PRO A 25 -9.94 -8.94 5.89
CA PRO A 25 -9.27 -8.69 7.16
C PRO A 25 -7.82 -9.24 7.17
N CYS A 26 -6.96 -8.58 7.94
CA CYS A 26 -5.64 -9.07 8.30
C CYS A 26 -5.75 -9.78 9.66
N THR A 27 -5.60 -11.10 9.68
CA THR A 27 -5.67 -11.90 10.92
C THR A 27 -4.38 -12.71 11.09
N PRO A 28 -3.55 -12.42 12.10
CA PRO A 28 -3.67 -11.31 13.06
C PRO A 28 -3.41 -9.93 12.41
N PRO A 29 -3.85 -8.82 13.04
CA PRO A 29 -3.52 -7.48 12.58
C PRO A 29 -2.01 -7.26 12.45
N ILE A 30 -1.60 -6.51 11.43
CA ILE A 30 -0.18 -6.21 11.19
C ILE A 30 0.22 -5.05 12.10
N LYS A 31 1.09 -5.35 13.06
CA LYS A 31 1.60 -4.36 14.02
C LYS A 31 2.54 -3.39 13.32
N ILE A 32 2.20 -2.10 13.34
CA ILE A 32 3.10 -1.03 12.94
C ILE A 32 3.78 -0.48 14.19
N LYS A 33 5.11 -0.43 14.15
CA LYS A 33 5.92 0.29 15.14
C LYS A 33 6.31 1.65 14.58
N ALA A 34 6.15 2.69 15.39
CA ALA A 34 6.76 3.98 15.13
C ALA A 34 8.28 3.92 15.32
N ILE A 35 9.00 4.93 14.84
CA ILE A 35 10.48 5.05 14.94
C ILE A 35 10.95 5.01 16.41
N ASN A 36 10.09 5.40 17.36
CA ASN A 36 10.34 5.33 18.79
C ASN A 36 9.88 4.00 19.43
N ASP A 37 9.71 2.93 18.64
CA ASP A 37 9.21 1.61 19.04
C ASP A 37 7.79 1.58 19.65
N ALA A 38 7.08 2.71 19.66
CA ALA A 38 5.70 2.76 20.11
C ALA A 38 4.79 2.02 19.12
N LEU A 39 3.91 1.16 19.64
CA LEU A 39 2.86 0.55 18.83
C LEU A 39 1.82 1.61 18.47
N ILE A 40 1.51 1.73 17.18
CA ILE A 40 0.48 2.65 16.71
C ILE A 40 -0.86 1.92 16.67
N GLY A 41 -1.72 2.17 17.67
CA GLY A 41 -3.09 1.65 17.72
C GLY A 41 -3.18 0.13 17.63
N GLU A 42 -4.20 -0.37 16.92
CA GLU A 42 -4.39 -1.80 16.65
C GLU A 42 -3.57 -2.33 15.46
N GLY A 43 -2.76 -1.46 14.81
CA GLY A 43 -2.07 -1.78 13.57
C GLY A 43 -2.98 -1.77 12.34
N ILE A 44 -2.54 -2.41 11.26
CA ILE A 44 -3.33 -2.57 10.03
C ILE A 44 -4.23 -3.78 10.19
N THR A 45 -5.55 -3.56 10.07
CA THR A 45 -6.57 -4.59 10.25
C THR A 45 -7.15 -5.09 8.93
N HIS A 46 -6.93 -4.39 7.82
CA HIS A 46 -7.51 -4.71 6.52
C HIS A 46 -6.52 -4.51 5.36
N GLN A 47 -6.70 -5.31 4.32
CA GLN A 47 -5.98 -5.22 3.06
C GLN A 47 -6.95 -5.41 1.89
N THR A 48 -6.58 -4.97 0.70
CA THR A 48 -7.32 -5.31 -0.52
C THR A 48 -7.24 -6.81 -0.77
N LYS A 49 -8.20 -7.36 -1.51
CA LYS A 49 -7.93 -8.61 -2.25
C LYS A 49 -6.82 -8.35 -3.26
N THR A 50 -6.20 -9.41 -3.79
CA THR A 50 -5.18 -9.27 -4.83
C THR A 50 -5.73 -8.46 -6.00
N LEU A 51 -5.07 -7.34 -6.28
CA LEU A 51 -5.36 -6.45 -7.40
C LEU A 51 -4.33 -6.69 -8.49
N THR A 52 -4.73 -6.46 -9.74
CA THR A 52 -3.79 -6.40 -10.86
C THR A 52 -3.42 -4.94 -11.11
N LEU A 53 -2.17 -4.55 -10.81
CA LEU A 53 -1.64 -3.28 -11.30
C LEU A 53 -1.13 -3.46 -12.72
N THR A 54 -1.48 -2.52 -13.59
CA THR A 54 -0.86 -2.40 -14.90
C THR A 54 0.00 -1.14 -14.93
N VAL A 55 1.28 -1.29 -15.24
CA VAL A 55 2.25 -0.19 -15.37
C VAL A 55 2.74 -0.13 -16.82
N GLY A 56 2.53 1.01 -17.47
CA GLY A 56 2.84 1.16 -18.90
C GLY A 56 2.02 0.21 -19.78
N LEU A 57 2.61 -0.23 -20.89
CA LEU A 57 1.90 -1.01 -21.92
C LEU A 57 1.93 -2.53 -21.70
N LEU A 58 2.95 -3.04 -21.00
CA LEU A 58 3.23 -4.50 -20.95
C LEU A 58 3.43 -5.06 -19.55
N HIS A 59 3.55 -4.22 -18.52
CA HIS A 59 3.85 -4.70 -17.17
C HIS A 59 2.56 -4.87 -16.38
N GLN A 60 2.28 -6.11 -15.97
CA GLN A 60 1.18 -6.44 -15.08
C GLN A 60 1.70 -7.19 -13.87
N GLU A 61 1.24 -6.77 -12.70
CA GLU A 61 1.67 -7.36 -11.44
C GLU A 61 0.49 -7.55 -10.50
N SER A 62 0.55 -8.63 -9.72
CA SER A 62 -0.40 -8.89 -8.65
C SER A 62 0.08 -8.19 -7.37
N ILE A 63 -0.73 -7.28 -6.84
CA ILE A 63 -0.44 -6.54 -5.61
C ILE A 63 -1.55 -6.70 -4.58
N THR A 64 -1.13 -6.71 -3.31
CA THR A 64 -2.00 -6.45 -2.18
C THR A 64 -1.62 -5.12 -1.54
N ILE A 65 -2.62 -4.28 -1.27
CA ILE A 65 -2.42 -2.95 -0.67
C ILE A 65 -3.12 -2.92 0.69
N TYR A 66 -2.45 -2.39 1.70
CA TYR A 66 -2.97 -2.32 3.05
C TYR A 66 -3.80 -1.06 3.28
N VAL A 67 -4.93 -1.22 3.95
CA VAL A 67 -5.89 -0.13 4.16
C VAL A 67 -5.54 0.61 5.45
N VAL A 68 -5.39 1.93 5.36
CA VAL A 68 -5.15 2.81 6.51
C VAL A 68 -6.24 3.87 6.60
N ASP A 69 -6.61 4.20 7.83
CA ASP A 69 -7.51 5.30 8.16
C ASP A 69 -6.68 6.37 8.86
N SER A 70 -6.00 7.20 8.06
CA SER A 70 -5.06 8.21 8.56
C SER A 70 -5.24 9.53 7.81
N PRO A 71 -5.46 10.64 8.52
CA PRO A 71 -5.92 11.90 7.91
C PRO A 71 -4.91 12.59 6.98
N LYS A 72 -3.68 12.06 6.83
CA LYS A 72 -2.60 12.79 6.15
C LYS A 72 -2.35 12.41 4.69
N HIS A 73 -2.64 11.20 4.22
CA HIS A 73 -2.29 10.81 2.83
C HIS A 73 -3.28 9.81 2.20
N GLU A 74 -3.69 10.07 0.94
CA GLU A 74 -4.71 9.30 0.21
C GLU A 74 -4.25 7.91 -0.30
N ALA A 75 -2.96 7.75 -0.62
CA ALA A 75 -2.33 6.48 -0.95
C ALA A 75 -0.79 6.64 -1.00
N VAL A 76 -0.07 5.65 -0.49
CA VAL A 76 1.40 5.55 -0.51
C VAL A 76 1.76 4.17 -1.05
N LEU A 77 2.23 4.09 -2.29
CA LEU A 77 2.71 2.82 -2.86
C LEU A 77 4.22 2.72 -2.65
N GLY A 78 4.63 1.77 -1.81
CA GLY A 78 6.00 1.33 -1.51
C GLY A 78 6.57 0.32 -2.51
N TRP A 79 6.24 0.50 -3.78
CA TRP A 79 6.33 -0.55 -4.79
C TRP A 79 7.77 -0.89 -5.20
N LEU A 80 8.69 0.07 -5.17
CA LEU A 80 9.97 -0.09 -5.89
C LEU A 80 11.08 -0.77 -5.10
N SER A 81 10.90 -1.04 -3.81
CA SER A 81 11.91 -1.76 -3.01
C SER A 81 11.83 -3.28 -3.10
N VAL A 82 10.74 -3.85 -3.65
CA VAL A 82 10.53 -5.32 -3.71
C VAL A 82 11.07 -5.95 -4.99
N TYR A 83 11.14 -5.18 -6.07
CA TYR A 83 11.76 -5.58 -7.33
C TYR A 83 12.78 -4.50 -7.67
N ASP A 84 14.02 -4.93 -7.94
CA ASP A 84 15.14 -4.13 -8.43
C ASP A 84 14.79 -3.48 -9.77
N SER A 85 13.91 -2.49 -9.70
CA SER A 85 13.25 -1.89 -10.85
C SER A 85 14.01 -0.61 -11.14
N ASP A 86 14.79 -0.62 -12.22
CA ASP A 86 15.46 0.57 -12.74
C ASP A 86 14.40 1.63 -13.08
N VAL A 87 14.26 2.63 -12.21
CA VAL A 87 13.40 3.79 -12.50
C VAL A 87 14.18 4.74 -13.39
N SER A 88 14.01 4.60 -14.70
CA SER A 88 14.50 5.58 -15.67
C SER A 88 13.61 6.82 -15.65
N TRP A 89 14.11 7.91 -15.05
CA TRP A 89 13.45 9.23 -15.02
C TRP A 89 13.67 10.09 -16.27
N TYR A 90 14.32 9.57 -17.31
CA TYR A 90 14.62 10.35 -18.51
C TYR A 90 13.46 10.35 -19.51
N HIS A 91 12.80 11.51 -19.63
CA HIS A 91 12.27 12.01 -20.90
C HIS A 91 12.49 13.52 -21.00
#